data_AF-A0A844ENL1-F1
#
_entry.id   AF-A0A844ENL1-F1
#
_cell.length_a   1.000
_cell.length_b   1.000
_cell.length_c   1.000
_cell.angle_alpha   90.00
_cell.angle_beta   90.00
_cell.angle_gamma   90.00
#
_symmetry.space_group_name_H-M   'P 1'
#
loop_
_entity.id
_entity.type
_entity.pdbx_description
1 polymer ?
#
loop_
_entity_poly.entity_id
_entity_poly.type
_entity_poly.pdbx_seq_one_letter_code
_entity_poly.pdbx_strand_id
1 'polypeptide(L)' 'MSKELLGALSALEEEKGIKQEVVIEALEAALVSAYKRNYGQAQNVEVSFDANKGEMHVYAVKTVVEEVT' A
#
# COMPACT_ATOMS: atom_id res chain seq x y z
N MET A 1 -5.62 10.32 -11.19
CA MET A 1 -5.37 9.45 -10.03
C MET A 1 -4.22 9.93 -9.14
N SER A 2 -2.97 10.03 -9.63
CA SER A 2 -1.84 10.16 -8.70
C SER A 2 -1.69 11.53 -7.99
N LYS A 3 -2.01 12.64 -8.68
CA LYS A 3 -2.06 13.98 -8.07
C LYS A 3 -3.27 14.20 -7.15
N GLU A 4 -4.37 13.48 -7.39
CA GLU A 4 -5.61 13.61 -6.60
C GLU A 4 -5.45 12.97 -5.22
N LEU A 5 -4.76 11.82 -5.15
CA LEU A 5 -4.45 11.16 -3.88
C LEU A 5 -3.55 12.05 -3.01
N LEU A 6 -2.46 12.59 -3.57
CA LEU A 6 -1.57 13.50 -2.84
C LEU A 6 -2.31 14.76 -2.37
N GLY A 7 -3.16 15.34 -3.22
CA GLY A 7 -4.00 16.48 -2.85
C GLY A 7 -4.97 16.15 -1.71
N ALA A 8 -5.60 14.98 -1.74
CA ALA A 8 -6.51 14.53 -0.67
C ALA A 8 -5.77 14.26 0.65
N LEU A 9 -4.56 13.70 0.58
CA LEU A 9 -3.70 13.50 1.74
C LEU A 9 -3.29 14.85 2.37
N SER A 10 -2.92 15.85 1.55
CA SER A 10 -2.59 17.20 2.04
C SER A 10 -3.79 17.89 2.67
N ALA A 11 -4.97 17.77 2.06
CA ALA A 11 -6.21 18.33 2.62
C ALA A 11 -6.55 17.70 3.97
N LEU A 12 -6.36 16.38 4.13
CA LEU A 12 -6.54 15.70 5.41
C LEU A 12 -5.57 16.19 6.48
N GLU A 13 -4.32 16.44 6.12
CA GLU A 13 -3.33 16.98 7.04
C GLU A 13 -3.69 18.41 7.48
N GLU A 14 -4.11 19.26 6.55
CA GLU A 14 -4.47 20.66 6.83
C GLU A 14 -5.79 20.77 7.63
N GLU A 15 -6.83 20.03 7.25
CA GLU A 15 -8.16 20.14 7.87
C GLU A 15 -8.30 19.34 9.16
N LYS A 16 -7.62 18.19 9.27
CA LYS A 16 -7.80 17.24 10.38
C LYS A 16 -6.54 17.07 11.23
N GLY A 17 -5.40 17.62 10.82
CA GLY A 17 -4.13 17.46 11.52
C GLY A 17 -3.58 16.02 11.45
N ILE A 18 -4.05 15.22 10.49
CA ILE A 18 -3.62 13.83 10.34
C ILE A 18 -2.44 13.80 9.37
N LYS A 19 -1.27 13.41 9.85
CA LYS A 19 -0.08 13.27 9.00
C LYS A 19 -0.33 12.32 7.85
N GLN A 20 0.12 12.67 6.66
CA GLN A 20 -0.04 11.83 5.46
C GLN A 20 0.52 10.42 5.67
N GLU A 21 1.66 10.29 6.35
CA GLU A 21 2.32 9.01 6.67
C GLU A 21 1.36 8.03 7.35
N VAL A 22 0.55 8.50 8.32
CA VAL A 22 -0.40 7.67 9.05
C VAL A 22 -1.50 7.13 8.15
N VAL A 23 -1.97 7.96 7.22
CA VAL A 23 -3.01 7.56 6.26
C VAL A 23 -2.44 6.56 5.25
N ILE A 24 -1.21 6.78 4.79
CA ILE A 24 -0.51 5.88 3.86
C ILE A 24 -0.31 4.51 4.52
N GLU A 25 0.21 4.45 5.75
CA GLU A 25 0.37 3.18 6.50
C GLU A 25 -0.96 2.44 6.68
N ALA A 26 -2.04 3.18 6.98
CA ALA A 26 -3.37 2.59 7.11
C ALA A 26 -3.89 2.02 5.79
N LEU A 27 -3.63 2.71 4.67
CA LEU A 27 -3.99 2.25 3.32
C LEU A 27 -3.19 1.01 2.92
N GLU A 28 -1.89 0.97 3.22
CA GLU A 28 -1.04 -0.19 2.98
C GLU A 28 -1.54 -1.42 3.75
N ALA A 29 -1.82 -1.27 5.04
CA ALA A 29 -2.38 -2.34 5.86
C ALA A 29 -3.74 -2.83 5.34
N ALA A 30 -4.60 -1.90 4.90
CA ALA A 30 -5.91 -2.23 4.32
C ALA A 30 -5.76 -3.02 3.01
N LEU A 31 -4.83 -2.63 2.14
CA LEU A 31 -4.55 -3.33 0.89
C LEU A 31 -3.98 -4.73 1.12
N VAL A 32 -3.04 -4.88 2.05
CA VAL A 32 -2.51 -6.20 2.46
C VAL A 32 -3.65 -7.09 2.96
N SER A 33 -4.52 -6.56 3.83
CA SER A 33 -5.66 -7.29 4.38
C SER A 33 -6.65 -7.72 3.29
N ALA A 34 -7.00 -6.81 2.38
CA ALA A 34 -7.89 -7.08 1.26
C ALA A 34 -7.32 -8.15 0.30
N TYR A 35 -6.02 -8.05 0.00
CA TYR A 35 -5.33 -9.03 -0.84
C TYR A 35 -5.33 -10.42 -0.21
N LYS A 36 -4.95 -10.52 1.07
CA LYS A 36 -4.97 -11.80 1.82
C LYS A 36 -6.35 -12.45 1.81
N ARG A 37 -7.41 -11.66 1.96
CA ARG A 37 -8.80 -12.16 1.94
C ARG A 37 -9.22 -12.70 0.58
N ASN A 38 -8.82 -12.05 -0.51
CA ASN A 38 -9.23 -12.45 -1.86
C ASN A 38 -8.43 -13.62 -2.44
N TYR A 39 -7.14 -13.73 -2.11
CA TYR A 39 -6.26 -14.69 -2.77
C TYR A 39 -5.95 -15.94 -1.95
N GLY A 40 -6.42 -16.03 -0.70
CA GLY A 40 -6.47 -17.27 0.11
C GLY A 40 -5.13 -17.92 0.46
N GLN A 41 -4.03 -17.47 -0.15
CA GLN A 41 -2.68 -17.95 0.05
C GLN A 41 -1.93 -16.93 0.89
N ALA A 42 -1.24 -17.41 1.93
CA ALA A 42 -0.31 -16.65 2.75
C ALA A 42 0.97 -16.31 1.96
N GLN A 43 0.84 -15.86 0.71
CA GLN A 43 1.95 -15.25 0.00
C GLN A 43 2.32 -13.96 0.72
N ASN A 44 3.62 -13.74 0.85
CA ASN A 44 4.13 -12.49 1.37
C ASN A 44 3.69 -11.39 0.40
N VAL A 45 2.94 -10.40 0.89
CA VAL A 45 2.48 -9.27 0.11
C VAL A 45 3.16 -8.05 0.65
N GLU A 46 3.79 -7.31 -0.24
CA GLU A 46 4.41 -6.02 0.06
C GLU A 46 3.67 -4.95 -0.72
N VAL A 47 3.28 -3.89 -0.03
CA VAL A 47 2.67 -2.71 -0.65
C VAL A 47 3.71 -1.60 -0.55
N SER A 48 3.94 -0.90 -1.65
CA SER A 48 4.87 0.21 -1.74
C SER A 48 4.13 1.44 -2.24
N PHE A 49 4.29 2.56 -1.55
CA PHE A 49 3.84 3.86 -1.99
C PHE A 49 5.00 4.69 -2.58
N ASP A 50 4.87 5.11 -3.84
CA ASP A 50 5.76 6.11 -4.45
C ASP A 50 5.19 7.51 -4.17
N ALA A 51 5.73 8.19 -3.16
CA ALA A 51 5.31 9.53 -2.77
C ALA A 51 5.60 10.62 -3.82
N ASN A 52 6.59 10.40 -4.71
CA ASN A 52 6.90 11.36 -5.76
C ASN A 52 5.88 11.30 -6.89
N LYS A 53 5.41 10.09 -7.21
CA LYS A 53 4.42 9.88 -8.26
C LYS A 53 3.00 9.90 -7.73
N GLY A 54 2.76 9.60 -6.46
CA GLY A 54 1.45 9.39 -5.86
C GLY A 54 0.83 8.04 -6.24
N GLU A 55 1.66 7.00 -6.41
CA GLU A 55 1.23 5.67 -6.88
C GLU A 55 1.41 4.61 -5.79
N MET A 56 0.44 3.70 -5.66
CA MET A 56 0.57 2.50 -4.83
C MET A 56 0.75 1.27 -5.72
N HIS A 57 1.73 0.46 -5.37
CA HIS A 57 2.03 -0.81 -6.02
C HIS A 57 1.90 -1.96 -5.01
N VAL A 58 1.30 -3.07 -5.43
CA VAL A 58 1.14 -4.27 -4.61
C VAL A 58 1.92 -5.40 -5.26
N TYR A 59 2.85 -5.99 -4.52
CA TYR A 59 3.74 -7.05 -4.99
C TYR A 59 3.50 -8.33 -4.21
N ALA A 60 3.45 -9.46 -4.94
CA ALA A 60 3.55 -10.78 -4.34
C ALA A 60 5.04 -11.15 -4.25
N VAL A 61 5.57 -11.16 -3.03
CA VAL A 61 6.96 -11.49 -2.74
C VAL A 61 7.11 -13.01 -2.67
N LYS A 62 8.00 -13.54 -3.51
CA LYS A 62 8.34 -14.96 -3.54
C LYS A 62 9.76 -15.19 -3.05
N THR A 63 9.94 -16.27 -2.30
CA THR A 63 11.28 -16.73 -1.92
C THR A 63 11.90 -17.47 -3.09
N VAL A 64 13.10 -17.05 -3.50
CA VAL A 64 13.87 -17.75 -4.53
C VAL A 64 14.46 -19.02 -3.90
N VAL A 65 14.16 -20.16 -4.51
CA VAL A 65 14.63 -21.49 -4.09
C VAL A 65 15.25 -22.21 -5.27
N GLU A 66 16.22 -23.11 -5.01
CA GLU A 66 16.84 -23.91 -6.07
C GLU A 66 15.85 -24.88 -6.73
N GLU A 67 14.89 -25.41 -5.97
CA GLU A 67 13.87 -26.32 -6.47
C GLU A 67 12.47 -25.88 -5.99
N VAL A 68 11.57 -25.67 -6.95
CA VAL A 68 10.15 -25.39 -6.67
C VAL A 68 9.43 -26.73 -6.57
N THR A 69 9.06 -27.12 -5.35
CA THR A 69 8.26 -28.31 -5.07
C THR A 69 6.76 -28.01 -5.08
#